data_AF-A0A1J5P474-F1
#
_entry.id   AF-A0A1J5P474-F1
#
_cell.length_a   1.000
_cell.length_b   1.000
_cell.length_c   1.000
_cell.angle_alpha   90.00
_cell.angle_beta   90.00
_cell.angle_gamma   90.00
#
_symmetry.space_group_name_H-M   'P 1'
#
loop_
_entity.id
_entity.type
_entity.pdbx_description
1 polymer ?
#
loop_
_entity_poly.entity_id
_entity_poly.type
_entity_poly.pdbx_seq_one_letter_code
_entity_poly.pdbx_strand_id
1 'polypeptide(L)' 'MDLQPTPAETCFTLAWRAHQAEIEGYLRRRVGDGGQAADLLQTVFLEALPEGRNFRNLREPRAASTSPETAST' A
#
# COMPACT_ATOMS: atom_id res chain seq x y z
N MET A 1 -21.42 17.93 8.05
CA MET A 1 -19.96 18.12 8.14
C MET A 1 -19.35 17.03 7.29
N ASP A 2 -19.13 17.31 6.01
CA ASP A 2 -18.68 16.32 5.03
C ASP A 2 -17.15 16.25 5.06
N LEU A 3 -16.63 15.15 5.58
CA LEU A 3 -15.20 14.82 5.50
C LEU A 3 -14.93 14.29 4.09
N GLN A 4 -14.68 15.20 3.15
CA GLN A 4 -14.21 14.81 1.82
C GLN A 4 -12.75 14.35 1.95
N PRO A 5 -12.40 13.14 1.50
CA PRO A 5 -11.04 12.65 1.55
C PRO A 5 -10.17 13.51 0.63
N THR A 6 -9.02 13.91 1.15
CA THR A 6 -7.99 14.62 0.41
C THR A 6 -7.45 13.74 -0.73
N PRO A 7 -6.86 14.34 -1.79
CA PRO A 7 -6.21 13.59 -2.85
C PRO A 7 -5.10 12.66 -2.35
N ALA A 8 -4.43 13.01 -1.26
CA ALA A 8 -3.41 12.18 -0.61
C ALA A 8 -4.03 10.94 0.05
N GLU A 9 -5.13 11.10 0.80
CA GLU A 9 -5.87 9.98 1.39
C GLU A 9 -6.43 9.04 0.31
N THR A 10 -6.83 9.60 -0.83
CA THR A 10 -7.27 8.82 -1.99
C THR A 10 -6.12 8.00 -2.60
N CYS A 11 -4.95 8.61 -2.80
CA CYS A 11 -3.76 7.91 -3.32
C CYS A 11 -3.29 6.81 -2.36
N PHE A 12 -3.28 7.10 -1.05
CA PHE A 12 -2.95 6.13 -0.02
C PHE A 12 -3.91 4.95 -0.03
N THR A 13 -5.21 5.20 -0.07
CA THR A 13 -6.23 4.14 -0.09
C THR A 13 -6.08 3.22 -1.31
N LEU A 14 -5.76 3.77 -2.48
CA LEU A 14 -5.50 2.99 -3.69
C LEU A 14 -4.25 2.12 -3.56
N ALA A 15 -3.14 2.69 -3.05
CA ALA A 15 -1.91 1.94 -2.83
C ALA A 15 -2.10 0.85 -1.76
N TRP A 16 -2.76 1.16 -0.64
CA TRP A 16 -3.09 0.20 0.40
C TRP A 16 -3.91 -0.97 -0.15
N ARG A 17 -4.96 -0.69 -0.94
CA ARG A 17 -5.79 -1.74 -1.56
C ARG A 17 -4.98 -2.68 -2.46
N ALA A 18 -3.93 -2.19 -3.11
CA ALA A 18 -3.06 -3.00 -3.96
C ALA A 18 -2.12 -3.92 -3.16
N HIS A 19 -1.75 -3.56 -1.93
CA HIS A 19 -0.72 -4.26 -1.15
C HIS A 19 -1.22 -4.99 0.11
N GLN A 20 -2.41 -4.65 0.62
CA GLN A 20 -2.93 -5.19 1.89
C GLN A 20 -3.01 -6.72 1.92
N ALA A 21 -3.35 -7.37 0.80
CA ALA A 21 -3.47 -8.83 0.73
C ALA A 21 -2.11 -9.53 0.87
N GLU A 22 -1.04 -8.92 0.36
CA GLU A 22 0.33 -9.43 0.52
C GLU A 22 0.79 -9.30 1.98
N ILE A 23 0.49 -8.15 2.60
CA ILE A 23 0.80 -7.88 4.01
C ILE A 23 0.04 -8.86 4.92
N GLU A 24 -1.27 -9.03 4.70
CA GLU A 24 -2.10 -9.98 5.44
C GLU A 24 -1.58 -11.41 5.29
N GLY A 25 -1.21 -11.82 4.08
CA GLY A 25 -0.62 -13.13 3.82
C GLY A 25 0.71 -13.33 4.53
N TYR A 26 1.56 -12.31 4.57
CA TYR A 26 2.81 -12.33 5.34
C TYR A 26 2.56 -12.45 6.84
N LEU A 27 1.63 -11.66 7.39
CA LEU A 27 1.26 -11.68 8.80
C LEU A 27 0.69 -13.05 9.18
N ARG A 28 -0.28 -13.58 8.42
CA ARG A 28 -0.84 -14.92 8.65
C ARG A 28 0.24 -16.00 8.74
N ARG A 29 1.25 -15.97 7.86
CA ARG A 29 2.36 -16.93 7.91
C ARG A 29 3.26 -16.75 9.13
N ARG A 30 3.37 -15.54 9.67
CA ARG A 30 4.21 -15.21 10.83
C ARG A 30 3.54 -15.53 12.16
N VAL A 31 2.26 -15.17 12.32
CA VAL A 31 1.54 -15.31 13.60
C VAL A 31 0.71 -16.58 13.68
N GLY A 32 0.36 -17.19 12.55
CA GLY A 32 -0.40 -18.45 12.49
C GLY A 32 -1.88 -18.33 12.86
N ASP A 33 -2.26 -17.26 13.58
CA ASP A 33 -3.65 -16.93 13.91
C ASP A 33 -4.24 -15.87 12.98
N GLY A 34 -5.46 -16.13 12.50
CA GLY A 34 -6.14 -15.25 11.55
C GLY A 34 -6.66 -13.95 12.17
N GLY A 35 -7.06 -13.98 13.45
CA GLY A 35 -7.55 -12.80 14.18
C GLY A 35 -6.40 -11.85 14.49
N GLN A 36 -5.31 -12.37 15.06
CA GLN A 36 -4.11 -11.61 15.38
C GLN A 36 -3.45 -11.00 14.13
N ALA A 37 -3.50 -11.71 12.98
CA ALA A 37 -3.05 -11.15 11.72
C ALA A 37 -3.91 -9.97 11.24
N ALA A 38 -5.23 -10.01 11.46
CA ALA A 38 -6.14 -8.92 11.11
C ALA A 38 -5.94 -7.69 12.01
N ASP A 39 -5.75 -7.90 13.32
CA ASP A 39 -5.47 -6.82 14.27
C ASP A 39 -4.15 -6.10 13.91
N LEU A 40 -3.10 -6.87 13.61
CA LEU A 40 -1.83 -6.31 13.18
C LEU A 40 -1.94 -5.58 11.84
N LEU A 41 -2.74 -6.09 10.89
CA LEU A 41 -2.97 -5.42 9.62
C LEU A 41 -3.62 -4.04 9.84
N GLN A 42 -4.56 -3.94 10.79
CA GLN A 42 -5.15 -2.66 11.18
C GLN A 42 -4.11 -1.71 11.81
N THR A 43 -3.23 -2.20 12.69
CA THR A 43 -2.14 -1.39 13.24
C THR A 43 -1.23 -0.85 12.13
N VAL A 44 -0.83 -1.70 11.18
CA VAL A 44 0.00 -1.28 10.05
C VAL A 44 -0.69 -0.20 9.22
N PHE A 45 -2.01 -0.31 8.99
CA PHE A 45 -2.76 0.74 8.30
C PHE A 45 -2.70 2.08 9.04
N LEU A 46 -2.94 2.07 10.35
CA LEU A 46 -2.97 3.29 11.17
C LEU A 46 -1.60 3.98 11.24
N GLU A 47 -0.53 3.20 11.38
CA GLU A 47 0.85 3.70 11.36
C GLU A 47 1.26 4.24 9.98
N ALA A 48 0.66 3.72 8.90
CA ALA A 48 0.95 4.13 7.53
C ALA A 48 0.16 5.38 7.07
N LEU A 49 -0.94 5.74 7.75
CA LEU A 49 -1.75 6.92 7.42
C LEU A 49 -0.95 8.25 7.47
N PRO A 50 -0.15 8.54 8.53
CA PRO A 50 0.71 9.72 8.58
C PRO A 50 1.74 9.78 7.44
N GLU A 51 2.15 8.61 6.93
CA GLU A 51 3.10 8.43 5.83
C GLU A 51 2.45 8.56 4.44
N GLY A 52 1.16 8.88 4.35
CA GLY A 52 0.38 8.85 3.11
C GLY A 52 0.97 9.64 1.93
N ARG A 53 1.83 10.65 2.16
CA ARG A 53 2.57 11.33 1.09
C ARG A 53 3.75 10.51 0.53
N ASN A 54 4.40 9.70 1.36
CA ASN A 54 5.52 8.82 0.98
C ASN A 54 5.02 7.53 0.32
N PHE A 55 3.79 7.10 0.58
CA PHE A 55 3.18 5.92 -0.04
C PHE A 55 3.05 6.03 -1.57
N ARG A 56 3.08 7.24 -2.13
CA ARG A 56 3.16 7.43 -3.58
C ARG A 56 4.45 6.86 -4.19
N ASN A 57 5.51 6.75 -3.39
CA ASN A 57 6.80 6.18 -3.79
C ASN A 57 6.84 4.64 -3.63
N LEU A 58 5.84 4.01 -3.00
CA LEU A 58 5.68 2.55 -2.96
C LEU A 58 5.22 1.97 -4.31
N ARG A 59 5.09 2.82 -5.34
CA ARG A 59 4.83 2.45 -6.72
C ARG A 59 6.10 1.90 -7.40
N GLU A 60 6.75 0.94 -6.78
CA GLU A 60 7.65 0.01 -7.45
C GLU A 60 6.79 -1.16 -7.93
N PRO A 61 6.37 -1.21 -9.21
CA PRO A 61 5.94 -2.48 -9.76
C PRO A 61 7.13 -3.43 -9.59
N ARG A 62 6.98 -4.52 -8.82
CA ARG A 62 7.97 -5.60 -8.83
C ARG A 62 8.22 -5.95 -10.29
N ALA A 63 9.35 -5.49 -10.82
CA ALA A 63 9.79 -5.64 -12.21
C ALA A 63 8.73 -5.33 -13.29
N ALA A 64 8.76 -4.09 -13.80
CA ALA A 64 8.67 -3.88 -15.24
C ALA A 64 9.70 -2.81 -15.63
N SER A 65 10.98 -3.16 -15.49
CA SER A 65 12.05 -2.47 -16.22
C SER A 65 11.91 -2.79 -17.70
N THR A 66 10.96 -2.16 -18.36
CA THR A 66 11.06 -1.91 -19.79
C THR A 66 10.93 -0.41 -19.95
N SER A 67 12.04 0.28 -19.71
CA SER A 67 12.29 1.53 -20.43
C SER A 67 12.17 1.23 -21.92
N PRO A 68 11.34 1.94 -22.69
CA PRO A 68 11.75 2.30 -24.03
C PRO A 68 12.68 3.50 -23.87
N GLU A 69 13.95 3.21 -23.62
CA GLU A 69 15.01 4.14 -24.01
C GLU A 69 14.96 4.27 -25.54
N THR A 70 14.77 5.50 -26.01
CA THR A 70 15.15 6.03 -27.32
C THR A 70 14.63 5.36 -28.60
N ALA A 71 13.77 6.08 -29.33
CA ALA A 71 13.86 6.26 -30.78
C ALA A 71 13.02 7.50 -31.14
N SER A 72 13.65 8.60 -31.58
CA SER A 72 13.69 9.06 -32.99
C SER A 72 12.32 9.56 -33.49
N THR A 73 12.13 10.69 -34.15
CA THR A 73 12.95 11.73 -34.76
C THR A 73 11.98 12.88 -35.07
#